data_AF-A0A8T4RXZ9-F1
#
_entry.id   AF-A0A8T4RXZ9-F1
#
_cell.length_a   1.000
_cell.length_b   1.000
_cell.length_c   1.000
_cell.angle_alpha   90.00
_cell.angle_beta   90.00
_cell.angle_gamma   90.00
#
_symmetry.space_group_name_H-M   'P 1'
#
loop_
_entity.id
_entity.type
_entity.pdbx_description
1 polymer ?
#
loop_
_entity_poly.entity_id
_entity_poly.type
_entity_poly.pdbx_seq_one_letter_code
_entity_poly.pdbx_strand_id
1 'polypeptide(L)' 'MDTAIAAVNEALKNGKSVVLGCNCSVNYSGRAESFLADGDRIIIIKSDKTLLIHQPHGSNPVNYMKEGSSHKLLSRY' A
#
# COMPACT_ATOMS: atom_id res chain seq x y z
N MET A 1 -6.69 -7.37 14.25
CA MET A 1 -5.79 -6.30 13.76
C MET A 1 -4.34 -6.76 13.80
N ASP A 2 -3.86 -7.23 14.96
CA ASP A 2 -2.45 -7.59 15.19
C ASP A 2 -1.96 -8.74 14.29
N THR A 3 -2.81 -9.73 14.03
CA THR A 3 -2.48 -10.87 13.15
C THR A 3 -2.26 -10.44 11.69
N ALA A 4 -3.06 -9.51 11.19
CA ALA A 4 -2.92 -9.00 9.82
C ALA A 4 -1.64 -8.18 9.66
N ILE A 5 -1.33 -7.32 10.63
CA ILE A 5 -0.08 -6.54 10.63
C ILE A 5 1.14 -7.47 10.71
N ALA A 6 1.09 -8.48 11.58
CA ALA A 6 2.15 -9.47 11.70
C ALA A 6 2.37 -10.22 10.37
N ALA A 7 1.30 -10.67 9.72
CA ALA A 7 1.37 -11.38 8.44
C ALA A 7 1.97 -10.51 7.32
N VAL A 8 1.58 -9.23 7.24
CA VAL A 8 2.15 -8.31 6.25
C VAL A 8 3.63 -8.06 6.54
N ASN A 9 4.00 -7.80 7.79
CA ASN A 9 5.41 -7.60 8.17
C ASN A 9 6.26 -8.83 7.86
N GLU A 10 5.77 -10.03 8.16
CA GLU A 10 6.46 -11.28 7.85
C GLU A 10 6.64 -11.46 6.33
N ALA A 11 5.58 -11.21 5.55
CA ALA A 11 5.64 -11.29 4.09
C ALA A 11 6.67 -10.32 3.51
N LEU A 12 6.68 -9.06 3.98
CA LEU A 12 7.63 -8.05 3.53
C LEU A 12 9.08 -8.41 3.91
N LYS A 13 9.30 -8.94 5.11
CA LYS A 13 10.62 -9.40 5.58
C LYS A 13 11.15 -10.56 4.72
N ASN A 14 10.27 -11.47 4.32
CA ASN A 14 10.62 -12.65 3.52
C ASN A 14 10.60 -12.40 2.00
N GLY A 15 10.53 -11.13 1.56
CA GLY A 15 10.55 -10.78 0.14
C GLY A 15 9.32 -11.25 -0.65
N LYS A 16 8.20 -11.56 0.04
CA LYS A 16 6.94 -11.94 -0.61
C LYS A 16 6.20 -10.69 -1.09
N SER A 17 5.35 -10.88 -2.09
CA SER A 17 4.39 -9.83 -2.49
C SER A 17 3.17 -9.85 -1.58
N VAL A 18 2.58 -8.68 -1.34
CA VAL A 18 1.40 -8.47 -0.51
C VAL A 18 0.33 -7.80 -1.36
N VAL A 19 -0.91 -8.28 -1.22
CA VAL A 19 -2.11 -7.65 -1.81
C VAL A 19 -3.13 -7.45 -0.69
N LEU A 20 -3.60 -6.22 -0.52
CA LEU A 20 -4.61 -5.85 0.47
C LEU A 20 -5.82 -5.25 -0.26
N GLY A 21 -7.00 -5.74 0.06
CA GLY A 21 -8.27 -5.06 -0.25
C GLY A 21 -8.78 -4.37 1.01
N CYS A 22 -8.95 -3.06 0.97
CA CYS A 22 -9.45 -2.31 2.13
C CYS A 22 -10.15 -1.02 1.73
N ASN A 23 -11.05 -0.57 2.61
CA ASN A 23 -11.52 0.80 2.62
C ASN A 23 -10.49 1.65 3.38
N CYS A 24 -9.89 2.64 2.72
CA CYS A 24 -8.90 3.52 3.33
C CYS A 24 -8.84 4.87 2.63
N SER A 25 -8.20 5.85 3.25
CA SER A 25 -7.77 7.10 2.59
C SER A 25 -6.29 7.04 2.25
N VAL A 26 -5.88 7.84 1.28
CA VAL A 26 -4.48 7.93 0.83
C VAL A 26 -4.05 9.38 0.86
N ASN A 27 -2.92 9.64 1.51
CA ASN A 27 -2.23 10.91 1.45
C ASN A 27 -0.85 10.68 0.84
N TYR A 28 -0.53 11.41 -0.22
CA TYR A 28 0.76 11.37 -0.87
C TYR A 28 1.37 12.78 -0.86
N SER A 29 2.58 12.84 -0.33
CA SER A 29 3.42 14.03 -0.31
C SER A 29 4.75 13.71 -0.97
N GLY A 30 5.16 14.55 -1.92
CA GLY A 30 6.34 14.31 -2.76
C GLY A 30 6.54 15.43 -3.77
N ARG A 31 6.82 15.09 -5.04
CA ARG A 31 6.96 16.10 -6.11
C ARG A 31 5.64 16.85 -6.38
N ALA A 32 4.52 16.26 -5.99
CA ALA A 32 3.20 16.85 -5.94
C ALA A 32 2.53 16.40 -4.64
N GLU A 33 1.44 17.07 -4.27
CA GLU A 33 0.60 16.71 -3.14
C GLU A 33 -0.72 16.14 -3.68
N SER A 34 -1.20 15.04 -3.11
CA SER A 34 -2.51 14.50 -3.45
C SER A 34 -3.16 13.80 -2.27
N PHE A 35 -4.48 13.98 -2.15
CA PHE A 35 -5.30 13.29 -1.17
C PHE A 35 -6.45 12.56 -1.87
N LEU A 36 -6.66 11.31 -1.48
CA LEU A 36 -7.82 10.52 -1.87
C LEU A 36 -8.60 10.17 -0.58
N ALA A 37 -9.84 10.66 -0.49
CA ALA A 37 -10.76 10.38 0.62
C ALA A 37 -11.12 8.89 0.73
N ASP A 38 -11.73 8.48 1.83
CA ASP A 38 -12.04 7.06 2.08
C ASP A 38 -12.80 6.38 0.93
N GLY A 39 -12.49 5.11 0.69
CA GLY A 39 -13.03 4.32 -0.41
C GLY A 39 -12.27 3.01 -0.61
N ASP A 40 -12.85 2.10 -1.38
CA ASP A 40 -12.29 0.76 -1.57
C ASP A 40 -11.11 0.78 -2.53
N ARG A 41 -10.02 0.16 -2.12
CA ARG A 41 -8.75 0.12 -2.85
C ARG A 41 -8.11 -1.25 -2.82
N ILE A 42 -7.33 -1.52 -3.85
CA ILE A 42 -6.37 -2.62 -3.85
C ILE A 42 -4.98 -2.01 -3.68
N ILE A 43 -4.28 -2.40 -2.62
CA ILE A 43 -2.90 -2.02 -2.35
C ILE A 43 -2.00 -3.22 -2.64
N ILE A 44 -1.00 -3.03 -3.50
CA ILE A 44 -0.04 -4.06 -3.89
C ILE A 44 1.36 -3.61 -3.48
N ILE A 45 2.06 -4.44 -2.72
CA ILE A 45 3.49 -4.29 -2.44
C ILE A 45 4.20 -5.48 -3.06
N LYS A 46 5.03 -5.25 -4.08
CA LYS A 46 5.78 -6.31 -4.77
C LYS A 46 7.02 -6.72 -4.00
N SER A 47 7.63 -7.84 -4.38
CA SER A 47 8.90 -8.34 -3.80
C SER A 47 10.06 -7.34 -3.94
N ASP A 48 10.10 -6.58 -5.05
CA ASP A 48 11.05 -5.49 -5.32
C ASP A 48 10.74 -4.19 -4.56
N LYS A 49 9.73 -4.21 -3.68
CA LYS A 49 9.23 -3.09 -2.87
C LYS A 49 8.52 -2.00 -3.65
N THR A 50 8.15 -2.21 -4.91
CA THR A 50 7.19 -1.35 -5.61
C THR A 50 5.85 -1.31 -4.87
N LEU A 51 5.30 -0.12 -4.64
CA LEU A 51 3.95 0.08 -4.08
C LEU A 51 3.02 0.57 -5.18
N LEU A 52 1.86 -0.05 -5.31
CA LEU A 52 0.79 0.36 -6.22
C LEU A 52 -0.53 0.46 -5.45
N ILE A 53 -1.30 1.52 -5.70
CA ILE A 53 -2.64 1.68 -5.15
C ILE A 53 -3.61 1.83 -6.32
N HIS A 54 -4.60 0.95 -6.40
CA HIS A 54 -5.66 0.96 -7.40
C HIS A 54 -7.01 1.33 -6.79
N GLN A 55 -7.81 2.05 -7.55
CA GLN A 55 -9.25 2.22 -7.32
C GLN A 55 -10.04 1.07 -7.97
N PRO A 56 -11.35 0.93 -7.71
CA PRO A 56 -12.18 -0.15 -8.29
C PRO A 56 -12.31 -0.07 -9.82
N HIS A 57 -12.00 1.08 -10.40
CA HIS A 57 -12.10 1.34 -11.83
C HIS A 57 -10.79 1.91 -12.37
N GLY A 58 -10.55 1.70 -13.67
CA GLY A 58 -9.33 2.11 -14.36
C GLY A 58 -8.23 1.04 -14.34
N SER A 59 -7.36 1.09 -15.35
CA SER A 59 -6.28 0.10 -15.51
C SER A 59 -5.01 0.46 -14.75
N ASN A 60 -4.77 1.76 -14.53
CA ASN A 60 -3.52 2.27 -13.97
C ASN A 60 -3.66 2.50 -12.45
N PRO A 61 -2.56 2.37 -11.67
CA PRO A 61 -2.57 2.77 -10.28
C PRO A 61 -2.77 4.28 -10.15
N VAL A 62 -3.54 4.69 -9.15
CA VAL A 62 -3.78 6.12 -8.85
C VAL A 62 -2.63 6.76 -8.07
N ASN A 63 -1.92 5.96 -7.26
CA ASN A 63 -0.66 6.35 -6.61
C ASN A 63 0.32 5.18 -6.66
N TYR A 64 1.62 5.48 -6.76
CA TYR A 64 2.67 4.47 -6.77
C TYR A 64 3.97 5.00 -6.15
N MET A 65 4.80 4.07 -5.66
CA MET A 65 6.22 4.29 -5.38
C MET A 65 7.04 3.26 -6.15
N LYS A 66 8.19 3.71 -6.67
CA LYS A 66 9.11 2.87 -7.45
C LYS A 66 9.72 1.75 -6.60
N GLU A 67 10.43 0.86 -7.28
CA GLU A 67 11.24 -0.19 -6.66
C GLU A 67 12.21 0.35 -5.61
N GLY A 68 12.55 -0.48 -4.62
CA GLY A 68 13.48 -0.11 -3.55
C GLY A 68 12.91 0.83 -2.48
N SER A 69 11.61 1.15 -2.52
CA SER A 69 10.98 1.95 -1.47
C SER A 69 10.88 1.22 -0.13
N SER A 70 10.90 1.97 0.97
CA SER A 70 10.80 1.43 2.33
C SER A 70 9.37 1.52 2.85
N HIS A 71 8.85 0.41 3.39
CA HIS A 71 7.48 0.32 3.90
C HIS A 71 7.48 0.14 5.41
N LYS A 72 6.70 0.96 6.13
CA LYS A 72 6.49 0.83 7.57
C LYS A 72 5.00 0.74 7.86
N LEU A 73 4.59 -0.36 8.50
CA LEU A 73 3.25 -0.50 9.03
C LEU A 73 3.20 0.07 10.45
N LEU A 74 2.22 0.92 10.70
CA LEU A 74 1.96 1.52 12.02
C LEU A 74 0.58 1.06 12.50
N SER A 75 0.51 0.43 13.67
CA SER A 75 -0.75 0.24 14.38
C SER A 75 -1.07 1.53 15.13
N ARG A 76 -2.25 2.11 14.89
CA ARG A 76 -2.80 3.12 15.80
C ARG A 76 -3.69 2.37 16.80
N TYR A 77 -3.45 2.63 18.09
CA TYR A 77 -4.25 2.13 19.21
C TYR A 77 -5.68 2.65 19.13
#